data_AF-A0A563VRW9-F1
#
_entry.id   AF-A0A563VRW9-F1
#
_cell.length_a   1.000
_cell.length_b   1.000
_cell.length_c   1.000
_cell.angle_alpha   90.00
_cell.angle_beta   90.00
_cell.angle_gamma   90.00
#
_symmetry.space_group_name_H-M   'P 1'
#
loop_
_entity.id
_entity.type
_entity.pdbx_description
1 polymer ?
#
loop_
_entity_poly.entity_id
_entity_poly.type
_entity_poly.pdbx_seq_one_letter_code
_entity_poly.pdbx_strand_id
1 'polypeptide(L)'
;MLDLTTLEKVGNFPHLNDLVRVYNHKKGLHIVVMYLVIGNWRFPWSFRVYRGKGTASPSQLAQKLINNLPSILTQSFQIYI
;
A
#
# COMPACT_ATOMS: atom_id res chain seq x y z
N MET A 1 9.36 3.72 4.54
CA MET A 1 9.43 3.21 3.16
C MET A 1 8.01 2.90 2.69
N LEU A 2 7.67 3.30 1.46
CA LEU A 2 6.39 2.99 0.82
C LEU A 2 6.64 2.23 -0.47
N ASP A 3 5.84 1.20 -0.73
CA ASP A 3 5.94 0.42 -1.97
C ASP A 3 4.57 0.08 -2.53
N LEU A 4 4.47 -0.02 -3.87
CA LEU A 4 3.30 -0.54 -4.56
C LEU A 4 3.57 -1.99 -4.95
N THR A 5 2.99 -2.91 -4.17
CA THR A 5 3.16 -4.33 -4.38
C THR A 5 1.91 -4.92 -5.03
N THR A 6 2.10 -5.87 -5.95
CA THR A 6 1.00 -6.66 -6.52
C THR A 6 1.03 -8.05 -5.93
N LEU A 7 -0.02 -8.43 -5.21
CA LEU A 7 -0.26 -9.82 -4.85
C LEU A 7 -0.94 -10.48 -6.05
N GLU A 8 -0.15 -11.17 -6.86
CA GLU A 8 -0.65 -11.84 -8.06
C GLU A 8 -1.69 -12.90 -7.68
N LYS A 9 -2.73 -12.99 -8.49
CA LYS A 9 -3.85 -13.90 -8.27
C LYS A 9 -4.17 -14.64 -9.56
N VAL A 10 -4.07 -15.97 -9.49
CA VAL A 10 -4.44 -16.90 -10.56
C VAL A 10 -5.67 -17.68 -10.09
N GLY A 11 -6.74 -17.67 -10.90
CA GLY A 11 -8.03 -18.28 -10.55
C GLY A 11 -9.17 -17.27 -10.34
N ASN A 12 -10.28 -17.77 -9.78
CA ASN A 12 -11.48 -16.99 -9.50
C ASN A 12 -11.56 -16.64 -8.00
N PHE A 13 -11.69 -15.36 -7.67
CA PHE A 13 -11.74 -14.85 -6.30
C PHE A 13 -13.05 -14.07 -6.09
N PRO A 14 -14.21 -14.76 -6.00
CA PRO A 14 -15.51 -14.09 -5.94
C PRO A 14 -15.64 -13.17 -4.72
N HIS A 15 -15.09 -13.55 -3.56
CA HIS A 15 -15.14 -12.70 -2.36
C HIS A 15 -14.23 -11.47 -2.42
N LEU A 16 -13.31 -11.41 -3.38
CA LEU A 16 -12.49 -10.23 -3.62
C LEU A 16 -13.14 -9.28 -4.64
N ASN A 17 -14.27 -9.65 -5.26
CA ASN A 17 -15.07 -8.85 -6.20
C ASN A 17 -14.16 -7.99 -7.11
N ASP A 18 -14.26 -6.67 -6.93
CA ASP A 18 -13.56 -5.66 -7.73
C ASP A 18 -12.11 -5.44 -7.30
N LEU A 19 -11.64 -6.01 -6.20
CA LEU A 19 -10.30 -5.73 -5.68
C LEU A 19 -9.21 -6.42 -6.51
N VAL A 20 -9.49 -7.57 -7.12
CA VAL A 20 -8.58 -8.22 -8.08
C VAL A 20 -8.76 -7.58 -9.44
N ARG A 21 -7.69 -7.01 -9.98
CA ARG A 21 -7.74 -6.23 -11.22
C ARG A 21 -6.41 -6.31 -11.95
N VAL A 22 -6.37 -5.77 -13.18
CA VAL A 22 -5.13 -5.67 -13.95
C VAL A 22 -4.58 -4.26 -13.82
N TYR A 23 -3.33 -4.15 -13.37
CA TYR A 23 -2.57 -2.90 -13.32
C TYR A 23 -1.13 -3.17 -13.75
N ASN A 24 -0.59 -2.33 -14.65
CA ASN A 24 0.73 -2.50 -15.25
C ASN A 24 0.99 -3.94 -15.74
N HIS A 25 0.04 -4.50 -16.49
CA HIS A 25 0.07 -5.87 -17.06
C HIS A 25 0.05 -7.02 -16.03
N LYS A 26 -0.11 -6.73 -14.73
CA LYS A 26 -0.22 -7.76 -13.69
C LYS A 26 -1.65 -7.87 -13.18
N LYS A 27 -2.19 -9.09 -13.11
CA LYS A 27 -3.50 -9.38 -12.52
C LYS A 27 -3.34 -9.74 -11.04
N GLY A 28 -3.93 -8.95 -10.16
CA GLY A 28 -3.83 -9.23 -8.73
C GLY A 28 -4.49 -8.17 -7.85
N LEU A 29 -4.22 -8.30 -6.56
CA LEU A 29 -4.52 -7.27 -5.57
C LEU A 29 -3.33 -6.30 -5.52
N HIS A 30 -3.55 -5.07 -5.97
CA HIS A 30 -2.52 -4.03 -5.91
C HIS A 30 -2.66 -3.27 -4.60
N ILE A 31 -1.61 -3.24 -3.80
CA ILE A 31 -1.60 -2.62 -2.48
C ILE A 31 -0.43 -1.66 -2.36
N VAL A 32 -0.70 -0.48 -1.80
CA VAL A 32 0.36 0.39 -1.31
C VAL A 32 0.62 -0.01 0.13
N VAL A 33 1.84 -0.40 0.44
CA VAL A 33 2.26 -0.85 1.77
C VAL A 33 3.23 0.15 2.36
N MET A 34 3.00 0.50 3.63
CA MET A 34 3.92 1.32 4.42
C MET A 34 4.69 0.41 5.37
N TYR A 35 6.02 0.47 5.26
CA TYR A 35 6.93 -0.23 6.15
C TYR A 35 7.62 0.74 7.09
N LEU A 36 7.61 0.41 8.38
CA LEU A 36 8.55 0.98 9.35
C LEU A 36 9.88 0.25 9.21
N VAL A 37 10.95 1.01 9.00
CA VAL A 37 12.31 0.48 8.84
C VAL A 37 13.12 0.87 10.06
N ILE A 38 13.59 -0.12 10.83
CA ILE A 38 14.36 0.07 12.06
C ILE A 38 15.64 -0.76 11.93
N GLY A 39 16.76 -0.09 11.67
CA GLY A 39 18.00 -0.76 11.26
C GLY A 39 17.76 -1.63 10.01
N ASN A 40 18.02 -2.93 10.13
CA ASN A 40 17.86 -3.88 9.03
C ASN A 40 16.44 -4.51 8.97
N TRP A 41 15.56 -4.19 9.91
CA TRP A 41 14.23 -4.76 9.99
C TRP A 41 13.21 -3.91 9.24
N ARG A 42 12.28 -4.56 8.53
CA ARG A 42 11.14 -3.93 7.85
C ARG A 42 9.84 -4.52 8.38
N PHE A 43 9.07 -3.71 9.10
CA PHE A 43 7.78 -4.11 9.66
C PHE A 43 6.64 -3.56 8.80
N PRO A 44 5.72 -4.41 8.30
CA PRO A 44 4.54 -3.94 7.56
C PRO A 44 3.58 -3.25 8.54
N TRP A 45 3.55 -1.93 8.50
CA TRP A 45 2.77 -1.14 9.45
C TRP A 45 1.30 -1.06 9.04
N SER A 46 1.06 -0.72 7.77
CA SER A 46 -0.29 -0.63 7.22
C SER A 46 -0.27 -0.66 5.70
N PHE A 47 -1.44 -0.85 5.10
CA PHE A 47 -1.59 -0.85 3.66
C PHE A 47 -2.93 -0.25 3.23
N ARG A 48 -3.01 0.11 1.95
CA ARG A 48 -4.26 0.50 1.27
C ARG A 48 -4.35 -0.23 -0.06
N VAL A 49 -5.54 -0.73 -0.37
CA VAL A 49 -5.82 -1.40 -1.64
C VAL A 49 -6.08 -0.37 -2.73
N TYR A 50 -5.40 -0.50 -3.86
CA TYR A 50 -5.68 0.28 -5.05
C TYR A 50 -6.94 -0.23 -5.74
N ARG A 51 -7.89 0.68 -5.97
CA ARG A 51 -9.23 0.38 -6.50
C ARG A 51 -9.42 0.84 -7.94
N GLY A 52 -8.34 0.91 -8.72
CA GLY A 52 -8.39 1.16 -10.17
C GLY A 52 -8.54 2.63 -10.56
N LYS A 53 -8.67 2.86 -11.87
CA LYS A 53 -8.81 4.20 -12.46
C LYS A 53 -10.08 4.88 -11.93
N GLY A 54 -10.03 6.20 -11.76
CA GLY A 54 -11.12 6.98 -11.16
C GLY A 54 -11.20 6.92 -9.63
N THR A 55 -10.38 6.08 -8.99
CA THR A 55 -10.19 6.09 -7.53
C THR A 55 -8.84 6.70 -7.16
N ALA A 56 -8.55 6.80 -5.85
CA ALA A 56 -7.28 7.36 -5.39
C ALA A 56 -6.08 6.63 -6.03
N SER A 57 -5.17 7.42 -6.63
CA SER A 57 -3.94 6.89 -7.23
C SER A 57 -3.02 6.26 -6.17
N PRO A 58 -2.07 5.40 -6.57
CA PRO A 58 -1.09 4.84 -5.63
C PRO A 58 -0.38 5.92 -4.79
N SER A 59 0.00 7.05 -5.39
CA SER A 59 0.62 8.16 -4.65
C SER A 59 -0.34 8.84 -3.66
N GLN A 60 -1.63 8.99 -4.03
CA GLN A 60 -2.64 9.50 -3.10
C GLN A 60 -2.92 8.52 -1.95
N LEU A 61 -2.88 7.21 -2.21
CA LEU A 61 -3.00 6.19 -1.17
C LEU A 61 -1.77 6.19 -0.25
N ALA A 62 -0.58 6.36 -0.80
CA ALA A 62 0.67 6.51 -0.05
C ALA A 62 0.62 7.74 0.88
N GLN A 63 0.18 8.90 0.36
CA GLN A 63 -0.01 10.10 1.16
C GLN A 63 -1.04 9.88 2.28
N LYS A 64 -2.15 9.20 1.99
CA LYS A 64 -3.13 8.82 3.02
C LYS A 64 -2.51 7.95 4.10
N LEU A 65 -1.60 7.03 3.77
CA LEU A 65 -0.91 6.20 4.76
C LEU A 65 -0.02 7.04 5.67
N ILE A 66 0.76 7.96 5.10
CA ILE A 66 1.62 8.89 5.86
C ILE A 66 0.77 9.75 6.80
N ASN A 67 -0.33 10.32 6.31
CA ASN A 67 -1.20 11.19 7.11
C ASN A 67 -1.92 10.45 8.25
N ASN A 68 -1.96 9.11 8.22
CA ASN A 68 -2.51 8.28 9.30
C ASN A 68 -1.42 7.77 10.26
N LEU A 69 -0.16 8.23 10.13
CA LEU A 69 0.86 7.91 11.11
C LEU A 69 0.57 8.62 12.45
N PRO A 70 0.71 7.91 13.59
CA PRO A 70 0.66 8.54 14.90
C PRO A 70 1.65 9.69 15.00
N SER A 71 1.20 10.82 15.56
CA SER A 71 2.02 12.03 15.72
C SER A 71 3.30 11.78 16.51
N ILE A 72 3.26 10.85 17.48
CA ILE A 72 4.46 10.47 18.24
C ILE A 72 5.58 9.95 17.32
N LEU A 73 5.24 9.23 16.25
CA LEU A 73 6.25 8.73 15.32
C LEU A 73 6.78 9.83 14.40
N THR A 74 5.94 10.79 14.02
CA THR A 74 6.35 11.93 13.19
C THR A 74 7.13 12.99 13.96
N GLN A 75 6.96 13.05 15.29
CA GLN A 75 7.67 13.97 16.19
C GLN A 75 8.98 13.38 16.73
N SER A 76 8.99 12.08 17.05
CA SER A 76 10.17 11.43 17.64
C SER A 76 11.20 10.94 16.61
N PHE A 77 10.82 10.83 15.34
CA PHE A 77 11.69 10.28 14.29
C PHE A 77 11.67 11.14 13.04
N GLN A 78 12.83 11.25 12.38
CA GLN A 78 12.94 11.87 11.07
C GLN A 78 12.37 10.93 10.00
N ILE A 79 11.26 11.33 9.38
CA ILE A 79 10.62 10.55 8.32
C ILE A 79 11.30 10.86 6.99
N TYR A 80 11.88 9.82 6.39
CA TYR A 80 12.39 9.85 5.02
C TYR A 80 11.32 9.24 4.10
N ILE A 81 10.87 10.03 3.11
CA ILE A 81 9.87 9.63 2.10
C ILE A 81 10.58 9.37 0.79
#